data_AF-A0A927GKN5-F1
#
_entry.id   AF-A0A927GKN5-F1
#
_cell.length_a   1.000
_cell.length_b   1.000
_cell.length_c   1.000
_cell.angle_alpha   90.00
_cell.angle_beta   90.00
_cell.angle_gamma   90.00
#
_symmetry.space_group_name_H-M   'P 1'
#
loop_
_entity.id
_entity.type
_entity.pdbx_description
1 polymer ?
#
loop_
_entity_poly.entity_id
_entity_poly.type
_entity_poly.pdbx_seq_one_letter_code
_entity_poly.pdbx_strand_id
1 'polypeptide(L)'
;MKNLPLCIAAGFTLWLTAACQSNPTTEHAAAPMAPAATAPTATLPAPLPLAAVDLKPGVAEQTPREGYLQVVSVRALKAEPMQLRLPALWQSDPDRADGQKVAPGYRISYEAVLQWIPQGFGRQKVPASLPLYSPNGRDTLASFRVGGLNLNVPGRERYTVTPIEPRKPLTVRGTLYAFTGQNEQQQPALVVYPYRGRTGGFDDSFKKVLLPISQ
;
A
#
# COMPACT_ATOMS: atom_id res chain seq x y z
N MET A 1 -24.59 45.16 41.04
CA MET A 1 -24.57 46.63 40.85
C MET A 1 -23.98 46.90 39.48
N LYS A 2 -24.81 47.08 38.44
CA LYS A 2 -25.29 48.37 37.90
C LYS A 2 -24.16 49.18 37.24
N ASN A 3 -24.06 49.16 35.90
CA ASN A 3 -24.62 50.23 35.03
C ASN A 3 -24.23 50.06 33.55
N LEU A 4 -25.25 50.08 32.70
CA LEU A 4 -25.26 50.49 31.28
C LEU A 4 -25.68 51.98 31.22
N PRO A 5 -25.38 52.69 30.12
CA PRO A 5 -26.46 53.15 29.23
C PRO A 5 -26.09 53.04 27.73
N LEU A 6 -26.99 52.57 26.83
CA LEU A 6 -28.09 53.27 26.12
C LEU A 6 -27.57 54.37 25.17
N CYS A 7 -27.62 54.23 23.83
CA CYS A 7 -28.75 54.29 22.86
C CYS A 7 -28.44 55.46 21.88
N ILE A 8 -28.80 55.46 20.59
CA ILE A 8 -30.12 55.77 19.99
C ILE A 8 -29.88 55.63 18.46
N ALA A 9 -30.53 54.69 17.76
CA ALA A 9 -31.82 54.76 17.03
C ALA A 9 -31.65 55.19 15.55
N ALA A 10 -32.08 54.33 14.63
CA ALA A 10 -33.35 54.43 13.87
C ALA A 10 -33.12 55.19 12.55
N GLY A 11 -33.63 54.79 11.39
CA GLY A 11 -34.69 53.85 11.02
C GLY A 11 -35.35 54.40 9.75
N PHE A 12 -36.10 53.55 9.03
CA PHE A 12 -37.10 53.90 8.02
C PHE A 12 -36.58 54.49 6.68
N THR A 13 -37.10 54.23 5.48
CA THR A 13 -38.02 53.25 4.86
C THR A 13 -38.21 53.71 3.40
N LEU A 14 -38.60 52.77 2.52
CA LEU A 14 -39.57 52.93 1.42
C LEU A 14 -39.19 53.55 0.04
N TRP A 15 -39.42 52.70 -0.98
CA TRP A 15 -40.10 52.91 -2.29
C TRP A 15 -39.28 53.46 -3.47
N LEU A 16 -39.01 52.64 -4.50
CA LEU A 16 -39.83 52.35 -5.70
C LEU A 16 -40.26 53.61 -6.48
N THR A 17 -39.70 53.82 -7.68
CA THR A 17 -40.34 53.49 -8.97
C THR A 17 -39.40 53.80 -10.14
N ALA A 18 -39.72 53.14 -11.25
CA ALA A 18 -38.97 53.03 -12.50
C ALA A 18 -38.83 54.33 -13.29
N ALA A 19 -37.78 54.39 -14.11
CA ALA A 19 -37.82 55.05 -15.41
C ALA A 19 -37.12 54.16 -16.45
N CYS A 20 -37.88 53.76 -17.47
CA CYS A 20 -37.44 53.04 -18.66
C CYS A 20 -36.60 53.93 -19.57
N GLN A 21 -35.61 53.34 -20.27
CA GLN A 21 -35.29 53.55 -21.69
C GLN A 21 -34.14 52.59 -22.05
N SER A 22 -34.43 51.44 -22.71
CA SER A 22 -34.09 51.12 -24.11
C SER A 22 -32.60 51.31 -24.45
N ASN A 23 -31.81 50.35 -24.93
CA ASN A 23 -32.05 49.32 -25.95
C ASN A 23 -30.77 48.41 -26.05
N PRO A 24 -30.62 47.45 -26.99
CA PRO A 24 -30.61 46.01 -26.71
C PRO A 24 -29.25 45.31 -26.84
N THR A 25 -29.24 44.04 -26.41
CA THR A 25 -28.36 42.96 -26.88
C THR A 25 -26.86 43.07 -26.58
N THR A 26 -26.44 42.34 -25.55
CA THR A 26 -25.18 41.58 -25.64
C THR A 26 -25.43 40.24 -24.98
N GLU A 27 -25.36 39.18 -25.78
CA GLU A 27 -25.43 37.79 -25.36
C GLU A 27 -24.56 37.58 -24.10
N HIS A 28 -25.19 37.27 -22.96
CA HIS A 28 -24.52 36.45 -21.97
C HIS A 28 -24.51 35.05 -22.53
N ALA A 29 -23.47 34.77 -23.31
CA ALA A 29 -23.03 33.42 -23.61
C ALA A 29 -22.97 32.67 -22.28
N ALA A 30 -23.90 31.73 -22.12
CA ALA A 30 -23.85 30.74 -21.06
C ALA A 30 -22.45 30.14 -21.10
N ALA A 31 -21.67 30.37 -20.03
CA ALA A 31 -20.40 29.71 -19.86
C ALA A 31 -20.67 28.20 -20.05
N PRO A 32 -19.99 27.51 -20.98
CA PRO A 32 -20.16 26.08 -21.08
C PRO A 32 -19.72 25.52 -19.74
N MET A 33 -20.67 24.92 -19.01
CA MET A 33 -20.37 24.03 -17.90
C MET A 33 -19.36 23.03 -18.46
N ALA A 34 -18.10 23.19 -18.02
CA ALA A 34 -17.06 22.23 -18.30
C ALA A 34 -17.64 20.85 -17.92
N PRO A 35 -17.53 19.83 -18.80
CA PRO A 35 -18.01 18.51 -18.48
C PRO A 35 -17.39 18.12 -17.14
N ALA A 36 -18.25 17.78 -16.18
CA ALA A 36 -17.82 17.27 -14.88
C ALA A 36 -16.78 16.18 -15.17
N ALA A 37 -15.53 16.43 -14.75
CA ALA A 37 -14.44 15.50 -14.97
C ALA A 37 -14.91 14.15 -14.43
N THR A 38 -15.16 13.22 -15.35
CA THR A 38 -15.55 11.86 -15.01
C THR A 38 -14.47 11.35 -14.08
N ALA A 39 -14.81 11.17 -12.80
CA ALA A 39 -13.91 10.53 -11.86
C ALA A 39 -13.45 9.23 -12.51
N PRO A 40 -12.13 9.00 -12.67
CA PRO A 40 -11.66 7.82 -13.37
C PRO A 40 -12.27 6.60 -12.69
N THR A 41 -13.14 5.89 -13.42
CA THR A 41 -13.67 4.62 -12.99
C THR A 41 -12.49 3.76 -12.57
N ALA A 42 -12.55 3.21 -11.36
CA ALA A 42 -11.48 2.39 -10.80
C ALA A 42 -11.36 1.08 -11.60
N THR A 43 -10.73 1.15 -12.77
CA THR A 43 -10.60 0.03 -13.70
C THR A 43 -9.60 -0.97 -13.13
N LEU A 44 -10.01 -2.23 -13.05
CA LEU A 44 -9.11 -3.32 -12.68
C LEU A 44 -7.97 -3.41 -13.71
N PRO A 45 -6.75 -3.74 -13.29
CA PRO A 45 -5.67 -3.93 -14.24
C PRO A 45 -5.90 -5.19 -15.08
N ALA A 46 -5.27 -5.23 -16.26
CA ALA A 46 -5.30 -6.40 -17.14
C ALA A 46 -4.75 -7.65 -16.43
N PRO A 47 -5.11 -8.87 -16.85
CA PRO A 47 -4.54 -10.08 -16.26
C PRO A 47 -3.00 -10.11 -16.35
N LEU A 48 -2.33 -10.43 -15.24
CA LEU A 48 -0.86 -10.54 -15.17
C LEU A 48 -0.43 -11.99 -15.46
N PRO A 49 0.41 -12.25 -16.48
CA PRO A 49 1.01 -13.56 -16.67
C PRO A 49 1.93 -13.90 -15.48
N LEU A 50 1.84 -15.13 -14.95
CA LEU A 50 2.58 -15.53 -13.74
C LEU A 50 4.12 -15.49 -13.89
N ALA A 51 4.62 -15.53 -15.12
CA ALA A 51 6.04 -15.45 -15.44
C ALA A 51 6.49 -14.02 -15.81
N ALA A 52 5.58 -13.04 -15.86
CA ALA A 52 5.90 -11.68 -16.32
C ALA A 52 6.74 -10.89 -15.31
N VAL A 53 6.87 -11.36 -14.07
CA VAL A 53 7.52 -10.61 -12.99
C VAL A 53 8.35 -11.55 -12.11
N ASP A 54 9.59 -11.18 -11.85
CA ASP A 54 10.37 -11.83 -10.79
C ASP A 54 9.89 -11.35 -9.41
N LEU A 55 9.28 -12.25 -8.66
CA LEU A 55 8.75 -11.96 -7.32
C LEU A 55 9.82 -12.03 -6.23
N LYS A 56 11.01 -12.55 -6.51
CA LYS A 56 12.07 -12.76 -5.52
C LYS A 56 12.43 -11.48 -4.74
N PRO A 57 12.57 -10.29 -5.35
CA PRO A 57 12.81 -9.06 -4.60
C PRO A 57 11.64 -8.68 -3.68
N GLY A 58 10.40 -8.89 -4.13
CA GLY A 58 9.20 -8.60 -3.33
C GLY A 58 9.07 -9.51 -2.11
N VAL A 59 9.34 -10.82 -2.29
CA VAL A 59 9.33 -11.79 -1.18
C VAL A 59 10.49 -11.54 -0.21
N ALA A 60 11.65 -11.09 -0.69
CA ALA A 60 12.77 -10.73 0.17
C ALA A 60 12.44 -9.58 1.14
N GLU A 61 11.55 -8.65 0.79
CA GLU A 61 11.13 -7.62 1.74
C GLU A 61 10.25 -8.14 2.87
N GLN A 62 9.60 -9.29 2.66
CA GLN A 62 8.79 -9.97 3.66
C GLN A 62 9.64 -10.83 4.60
N THR A 63 10.94 -11.02 4.33
CA THR A 63 11.86 -11.71 5.26
C THR A 63 12.46 -10.73 6.29
N PRO A 64 12.98 -11.23 7.42
CA PRO A 64 13.62 -10.42 8.45
C PRO A 64 14.84 -9.65 7.94
N ARG A 65 15.03 -8.41 8.42
CA ARG A 65 16.08 -7.48 7.99
C ARG A 65 17.48 -7.96 8.31
N GLU A 66 17.60 -8.76 9.36
CA GLU A 66 18.85 -9.32 9.84
C GLU A 66 19.48 -10.27 8.82
N GLY A 67 18.79 -10.58 7.72
CA GLY A 67 19.39 -11.28 6.57
C GLY A 67 19.68 -12.76 6.82
N TYR A 68 19.22 -13.30 7.95
CA TYR A 68 19.37 -14.72 8.25
C TYR A 68 18.36 -15.60 7.51
N LEU A 69 17.34 -15.05 6.84
CA LEU A 69 16.49 -15.82 5.91
C LEU A 69 16.78 -15.40 4.48
N GLN A 70 17.33 -16.35 3.71
CA GLN A 70 17.55 -16.19 2.28
C GLN A 70 16.35 -16.72 1.50
N VAL A 71 15.91 -15.97 0.50
CA VAL A 71 14.99 -16.45 -0.52
C VAL A 71 15.80 -17.17 -1.60
N VAL A 72 15.62 -18.49 -1.70
CA VAL A 72 16.33 -19.32 -2.70
C VAL A 72 15.63 -19.20 -4.04
N SER A 73 14.33 -19.51 -4.08
CA SER A 73 13.48 -19.44 -5.27
C SER A 73 12.07 -18.98 -4.92
N VAL A 74 11.36 -18.43 -5.91
CA VAL A 74 9.96 -18.03 -5.79
C VAL A 74 9.23 -18.44 -7.05
N ARG A 75 8.00 -18.92 -6.89
CA ARG A 75 7.07 -19.24 -7.96
C ARG A 75 5.72 -18.58 -7.70
N ALA A 76 5.25 -17.79 -8.66
CA ALA A 76 3.89 -17.29 -8.63
C ALA A 76 2.89 -18.44 -8.84
N LEU A 77 1.84 -18.49 -8.01
CA LEU A 77 0.77 -19.49 -8.09
C LEU A 77 -0.49 -18.89 -8.74
N LYS A 78 -0.84 -17.66 -8.37
CA LYS A 78 -2.03 -16.96 -8.86
C LYS A 78 -1.84 -15.45 -8.73
N ALA A 79 -2.24 -14.68 -9.73
CA ALA A 79 -2.31 -13.22 -9.68
C ALA A 79 -3.76 -12.78 -9.91
N GLU A 80 -4.37 -12.17 -8.91
CA GLU A 80 -5.74 -11.68 -8.96
C GLU A 80 -5.74 -10.16 -9.10
N PRO A 81 -6.31 -9.60 -10.18
CA PRO A 81 -6.42 -8.16 -10.35
C PRO A 81 -7.43 -7.58 -9.35
N MET A 82 -7.06 -6.49 -8.68
CA MET A 82 -7.91 -5.83 -7.68
C MET A 82 -7.57 -4.35 -7.52
N GLN A 83 -8.44 -3.61 -6.82
CA GLN A 83 -8.15 -2.27 -6.32
C GLN A 83 -7.50 -2.39 -4.94
N LEU A 84 -6.27 -1.89 -4.80
CA LEU A 84 -5.50 -1.95 -3.57
C LEU A 84 -5.54 -0.61 -2.85
N ARG A 85 -5.74 -0.63 -1.53
CA ARG A 85 -5.60 0.57 -0.70
C ARG A 85 -4.12 0.97 -0.60
N LEU A 86 -3.83 2.22 -0.89
CA LEU A 86 -2.48 2.75 -0.76
C LEU A 86 -2.11 2.98 0.71
N PRO A 87 -0.85 2.69 1.08
CA PRO A 87 -0.28 3.11 2.36
C PRO A 87 -0.48 4.61 2.57
N ALA A 88 -0.73 5.03 3.81
CA ALA A 88 -1.02 6.43 4.12
C ALA A 88 0.05 7.40 3.57
N LEU A 89 1.31 7.00 3.64
CA LEU A 89 2.45 7.81 3.17
C LEU A 89 2.58 7.87 1.65
N TRP A 90 1.88 7.00 0.90
CA TRP A 90 1.87 6.96 -0.57
C TRP A 90 0.59 7.53 -1.17
N GLN A 91 -0.33 8.04 -0.35
CA GLN A 91 -1.55 8.73 -0.82
C GLN A 91 -1.26 10.14 -1.36
N SER A 92 -0.10 10.69 -1.01
CA SER A 92 0.40 12.00 -1.46
C SER A 92 1.58 11.85 -2.42
N ASP A 93 1.72 10.68 -3.06
CA ASP A 93 2.81 10.38 -3.99
C ASP A 93 2.68 11.29 -5.23
N PRO A 94 3.68 12.15 -5.54
CA PRO A 94 3.59 13.13 -6.64
C PRO A 94 3.45 12.47 -8.01
N ASP A 95 3.82 11.19 -8.13
CA ASP A 95 3.67 10.40 -9.36
C ASP A 95 2.22 9.94 -9.60
N ARG A 96 1.27 10.34 -8.75
CA ARG A 96 -0.15 10.01 -8.85
C ARG A 96 -1.03 11.25 -8.78
N ALA A 97 -2.22 11.14 -9.37
CA ALA A 97 -3.26 12.13 -9.21
C ALA A 97 -3.57 12.31 -7.71
N ASP A 98 -3.38 13.54 -7.23
CA ASP A 98 -3.50 13.90 -5.81
C ASP A 98 -4.77 13.34 -5.17
N GLY A 99 -4.61 12.66 -4.02
CA GLY A 99 -5.72 12.28 -3.14
C GLY A 99 -6.39 10.93 -3.41
N GLN A 100 -5.93 10.14 -4.40
CA GLN A 100 -6.47 8.78 -4.59
C GLN A 100 -5.93 7.82 -3.52
N LYS A 101 -6.85 7.26 -2.71
CA LYS A 101 -6.53 6.30 -1.63
C LYS A 101 -6.38 4.85 -2.10
N VAL A 102 -6.72 4.59 -3.36
CA VAL A 102 -6.69 3.27 -3.97
C VAL A 102 -5.95 3.32 -5.30
N ALA A 103 -5.36 2.20 -5.70
CA ALA A 103 -4.72 2.04 -6.99
C ALA A 103 -4.96 0.63 -7.56
N PRO A 104 -5.01 0.50 -8.89
CA PRO A 104 -5.06 -0.81 -9.53
C PRO A 104 -3.80 -1.63 -9.20
N GLY A 105 -4.00 -2.92 -8.97
CA GLY A 105 -2.92 -3.84 -8.60
C GLY A 105 -3.34 -5.29 -8.58
N TYR A 106 -2.51 -6.10 -7.94
CA TYR A 106 -2.66 -7.54 -7.88
C TYR A 106 -2.46 -8.06 -6.46
N ARG A 107 -3.27 -9.06 -6.12
CA ARG A 107 -2.97 -10.03 -5.07
C ARG A 107 -2.28 -11.23 -5.70
N ILE A 108 -1.00 -11.42 -5.39
CA ILE A 108 -0.18 -12.47 -5.98
C ILE A 108 0.11 -13.53 -4.93
N SER A 109 -0.54 -14.68 -5.04
CA SER A 109 -0.22 -15.86 -4.24
C SER A 109 1.05 -16.50 -4.78
N TYR A 110 1.97 -16.89 -3.91
CA TYR A 110 3.25 -17.47 -4.30
C TYR A 110 3.65 -18.64 -3.39
N GLU A 111 4.57 -19.45 -3.91
CA GLU A 111 5.35 -20.42 -3.17
C GLU A 111 6.82 -19.98 -3.20
N ALA A 112 7.50 -20.00 -2.06
CA ALA A 112 8.90 -19.62 -1.95
C ALA A 112 9.69 -20.69 -1.20
N VAL A 113 10.92 -20.91 -1.63
CA VAL A 113 11.89 -21.71 -0.89
C VAL A 113 12.75 -20.75 -0.08
N LEU A 114 12.65 -20.85 1.24
CA LEU A 114 13.45 -20.09 2.19
C LEU A 114 14.54 -20.97 2.78
N GLN A 115 15.68 -20.37 3.09
CA GLN A 115 16.78 -21.04 3.77
C GLN A 115 17.27 -20.17 4.92
N TRP A 116 17.31 -20.75 6.12
CA TRP A 116 17.91 -20.07 7.26
C TRP A 116 19.43 -20.14 7.16
N ILE A 117 20.07 -18.99 7.04
CA ILE A 117 21.51 -18.79 7.12
C ILE A 117 21.80 -18.16 8.48
N PRO A 118 22.25 -18.95 9.48
CA PRO A 118 22.63 -18.39 10.77
C PRO A 118 23.70 -17.32 10.57
N GLN A 119 23.37 -16.07 10.88
CA GLN A 119 24.34 -14.98 10.91
C GLN A 119 24.81 -14.78 12.35
N GLY A 120 26.13 -14.80 12.55
CA GLY A 120 26.77 -14.26 13.75
C GLY A 120 26.21 -14.69 15.11
N PHE A 121 26.22 -15.98 15.44
CA PHE A 121 25.99 -16.44 16.83
C PHE A 121 27.27 -16.35 17.69
N GLY A 122 28.18 -15.39 17.49
CA GLY A 122 29.42 -15.28 18.31
C GLY A 122 30.12 -16.63 18.61
N ARG A 123 30.45 -16.89 19.89
CA ARG A 123 30.90 -18.21 20.40
C ARG A 123 29.76 -19.17 20.77
N GLN A 124 28.51 -18.75 20.59
CA GLN A 124 27.34 -19.54 20.96
C GLN A 124 27.02 -20.57 19.87
N LYS A 125 26.62 -21.76 20.31
CA LYS A 125 26.25 -22.85 19.42
C LYS A 125 25.00 -22.44 18.63
N VAL A 126 25.08 -22.52 17.30
CA VAL A 126 23.92 -22.38 16.43
C VAL A 126 22.86 -23.42 16.85
N PRO A 127 21.61 -23.03 17.14
CA PRO A 127 20.59 -23.98 17.53
C PRO A 127 20.28 -24.95 16.38
N ALA A 128 19.95 -26.19 16.73
CA ALA A 128 19.63 -27.23 15.75
C ALA A 128 18.37 -26.88 14.95
N SER A 129 17.40 -26.18 15.58
CA SER A 129 16.22 -25.66 14.91
C SER A 129 15.72 -24.37 15.57
N LEU A 130 14.98 -23.57 14.80
CA LEU A 130 14.24 -22.40 15.29
C LEU A 130 12.80 -22.42 14.74
N PRO A 131 11.83 -21.80 15.42
CA PRO A 131 10.51 -21.61 14.85
C PRO A 131 10.56 -20.54 13.75
N LEU A 132 10.10 -20.90 12.55
CA LEU A 132 9.69 -19.97 11.51
C LEU A 132 8.20 -19.67 11.68
N TYR A 133 7.87 -18.40 11.86
CA TYR A 133 6.50 -17.90 11.83
C TYR A 133 6.20 -17.42 10.41
N SER A 134 5.42 -18.21 9.67
CA SER A 134 4.97 -17.89 8.31
C SER A 134 3.58 -17.27 8.36
N PRO A 135 3.34 -16.13 7.69
CA PRO A 135 2.02 -15.51 7.64
C PRO A 135 0.95 -16.51 7.18
N ASN A 136 -0.17 -16.60 7.89
CA ASN A 136 -1.26 -17.47 7.50
C ASN A 136 -1.82 -17.00 6.17
N GLY A 137 -1.91 -17.90 5.17
CA GLY A 137 -2.29 -17.59 3.78
C GLY A 137 -3.67 -16.93 3.56
N ARG A 138 -4.42 -16.66 4.63
CA ARG A 138 -5.59 -15.79 4.64
C ARG A 138 -5.16 -14.33 4.66
N ASP A 139 -4.71 -13.84 3.51
CA ASP A 139 -4.68 -12.40 3.21
C ASP A 139 -4.01 -11.56 4.31
N THR A 140 -2.76 -11.89 4.64
CA THR A 140 -2.04 -11.13 5.67
C THR A 140 -0.89 -10.38 5.04
N LEU A 141 -0.89 -9.07 5.26
CA LEU A 141 0.22 -8.15 4.99
C LEU A 141 1.41 -8.37 5.94
N ALA A 142 1.59 -9.57 6.47
CA ALA A 142 2.54 -9.85 7.55
C ALA A 142 3.87 -10.39 6.99
N SER A 143 4.97 -10.16 7.72
CA SER A 143 6.32 -10.63 7.37
C SER A 143 6.64 -11.99 8.02
N PHE A 144 7.54 -12.77 7.42
CA PHE A 144 8.16 -13.93 8.06
C PHE A 144 8.98 -13.50 9.28
N ARG A 145 9.05 -14.35 10.30
CA ARG A 145 9.88 -14.13 11.51
C ARG A 145 10.56 -15.44 11.93
N VAL A 146 11.81 -15.38 12.39
CA VAL A 146 12.54 -16.54 12.92
C VAL A 146 12.93 -16.27 14.35
N GLY A 147 12.60 -17.21 15.24
CA GLY A 147 12.82 -17.01 16.66
C GLY A 147 11.93 -15.90 17.24
N GLY A 148 11.79 -15.91 18.57
CA GLY A 148 10.93 -14.97 19.29
C GLY A 148 9.87 -15.69 20.12
N LEU A 149 9.55 -15.08 21.27
CA LEU A 149 8.47 -15.49 22.17
C LEU A 149 7.21 -15.77 21.35
N ASN A 150 6.63 -16.95 21.61
CA ASN A 150 5.47 -17.51 20.94
C ASN A 150 4.45 -16.42 20.55
N LEU A 151 4.41 -16.05 19.26
CA LEU A 151 3.50 -15.03 18.76
C LEU A 151 2.05 -15.53 18.69
N ASN A 152 1.83 -16.83 18.95
CA ASN A 152 0.51 -17.42 19.16
C ASN A 152 0.00 -17.04 20.56
N VAL A 153 -0.31 -15.76 20.74
CA VAL A 153 -1.23 -15.35 21.79
C VAL A 153 -2.63 -15.86 21.38
N PRO A 154 -3.38 -16.54 22.27
CA PRO A 154 -4.75 -16.95 21.98
C PRO A 154 -5.57 -15.79 21.40
N GLY A 155 -6.20 -16.00 20.24
CA GLY A 155 -6.96 -14.96 19.52
C GLY A 155 -6.17 -14.15 18.47
N ARG A 156 -4.88 -14.45 18.23
CA ARG A 156 -4.07 -13.86 17.15
C ARG A 156 -3.34 -14.91 16.30
N GLU A 157 -4.04 -15.96 15.88
CA GLU A 157 -3.53 -17.01 14.97
C GLU A 157 -3.27 -16.44 13.55
N ARG A 158 -2.27 -15.57 13.44
CA ARG A 158 -1.86 -14.91 12.19
C ARG A 158 -0.70 -15.64 11.52
N TYR A 159 -0.11 -16.62 12.18
CA TYR A 159 1.09 -17.31 11.74
C TYR A 159 0.98 -18.82 11.87
N THR A 160 1.50 -19.53 10.86
CA THR A 160 1.82 -20.94 10.91
C THR A 160 3.24 -21.06 11.43
N VAL A 161 3.45 -21.92 12.42
CA VAL A 161 4.77 -22.17 13.00
C VAL A 161 5.34 -23.44 12.41
N THR A 162 6.53 -23.35 11.81
CA THR A 162 7.24 -24.50 11.25
C THR A 162 8.68 -24.50 11.74
N PRO A 163 9.22 -25.61 12.26
CA PRO A 163 10.62 -25.67 12.62
C PRO A 163 11.49 -25.54 11.35
N ILE A 164 12.52 -24.70 11.41
CA ILE A 164 13.55 -24.56 10.38
C ILE A 164 14.89 -24.97 10.94
N GLU A 165 15.71 -25.57 10.08
CA GLU A 165 17.07 -25.99 10.39
C GLU A 165 18.10 -25.14 9.63
N PRO A 166 19.33 -25.01 10.14
CA PRO A 166 20.39 -24.28 9.47
C PRO A 166 20.63 -24.82 8.06
N ARG A 167 20.61 -23.92 7.07
CA ARG A 167 20.94 -24.20 5.68
C ARG A 167 20.06 -25.28 5.04
N LYS A 168 18.93 -25.67 5.63
CA LYS A 168 17.96 -26.54 4.97
C LYS A 168 16.90 -25.69 4.25
N PRO A 169 16.59 -25.99 2.98
CA PRO A 169 15.51 -25.32 2.28
C PRO A 169 14.15 -25.73 2.87
N LEU A 170 13.27 -24.75 3.06
CA LEU A 170 11.89 -24.92 3.47
C LEU A 170 10.97 -24.23 2.47
N THR A 171 9.99 -24.96 1.97
CA THR A 171 8.93 -24.41 1.12
C THR A 171 7.85 -23.77 1.97
N VAL A 172 7.53 -22.51 1.67
CA VAL A 172 6.46 -21.74 2.33
C VAL A 172 5.54 -21.12 1.29
N ARG A 173 4.35 -20.74 1.73
CA ARG A 173 3.38 -20.03 0.90
C ARG A 173 3.12 -18.65 1.48
N GLY A 174 2.78 -17.72 0.61
CA GLY A 174 2.42 -16.37 1.02
C GLY A 174 1.62 -15.63 -0.03
N THR A 175 1.38 -14.37 0.25
CA THR A 175 0.66 -13.45 -0.64
C THR A 175 1.41 -12.12 -0.68
N LEU A 176 1.58 -11.60 -1.89
CA LEU A 176 2.19 -10.32 -2.16
C LEU A 176 1.14 -9.37 -2.73
N TYR A 177 1.14 -8.13 -2.27
CA TYR A 177 0.30 -7.07 -2.81
C TYR A 177 1.17 -6.09 -3.55
N ALA A 178 0.86 -5.90 -4.83
CA ALA A 178 1.63 -5.01 -5.68
C ALA A 178 0.69 -4.19 -6.57
N PHE A 179 0.88 -2.88 -6.65
CA PHE A 179 0.11 -2.04 -7.56
C PHE A 179 0.84 -1.80 -8.86
N THR A 180 0.10 -1.46 -9.90
CA THR A 180 0.69 -1.04 -11.18
C THR A 180 1.30 0.35 -11.04
N GLY A 181 2.53 0.49 -11.51
CA GLY A 181 3.26 1.75 -11.58
C GLY A 181 4.29 1.72 -12.69
N GLN A 182 5.28 2.59 -12.58
CA GLN A 182 6.41 2.68 -13.49
C GLN A 182 7.73 2.63 -12.71
N ASN A 183 8.80 2.17 -13.36
CA ASN A 183 10.14 2.27 -12.81
C ASN A 183 10.76 3.65 -13.11
N GLU A 184 12.01 3.86 -12.67
CA GLU A 184 12.76 5.11 -12.89
C GLU A 184 12.96 5.47 -14.38
N GLN A 185 12.82 4.50 -15.27
CA GLN A 185 12.92 4.64 -16.72
C GLN A 185 11.54 4.76 -17.39
N GLN A 186 10.48 5.00 -16.61
CA GLN A 186 9.08 5.08 -17.06
C GLN A 186 8.52 3.79 -17.68
N GLN A 187 9.17 2.65 -17.45
CA GLN A 187 8.71 1.34 -17.93
C GLN A 187 7.71 0.72 -16.94
N PRO A 188 6.73 -0.07 -17.42
CA PRO A 188 5.76 -0.73 -16.55
C PRO A 188 6.43 -1.60 -15.47
N ALA A 189 6.05 -1.39 -14.22
CA ALA A 189 6.52 -2.17 -13.09
C ALA A 189 5.40 -2.40 -12.08
N LEU A 190 5.50 -3.50 -11.33
CA LEU A 190 4.72 -3.67 -10.12
C LEU A 190 5.47 -3.04 -8.96
N VAL A 191 4.77 -2.22 -8.17
CA VAL A 191 5.33 -1.62 -6.97
C VAL A 191 4.79 -2.39 -5.77
N VAL A 192 5.69 -3.05 -5.07
CA VAL A 192 5.43 -3.76 -3.83
C VAL A 192 5.66 -2.82 -2.67
N TYR A 193 4.68 -2.74 -1.78
CA TYR A 193 4.83 -2.04 -0.53
C TYR A 193 5.36 -2.98 0.57
N PRO A 194 6.49 -2.66 1.22
CA PRO A 194 6.96 -3.43 2.36
C PRO A 194 6.07 -3.14 3.57
N TYR A 195 5.15 -4.07 3.88
CA TYR A 195 4.38 -4.01 5.13
C TYR A 195 5.27 -4.44 6.32
N ARG A 196 6.17 -3.56 6.74
CA ARG A 196 6.89 -3.68 8.00
C ARG A 196 6.10 -2.93 9.07
N GLY A 197 5.31 -3.65 9.85
CA GLY A 197 4.57 -3.04 10.95
C GLY A 197 5.49 -2.60 12.09
N ARG A 198 5.40 -1.32 12.48
CA ARG A 198 5.56 -0.61 13.78
C ARG A 198 6.34 -1.19 14.98
N THR A 199 6.99 -2.34 14.91
CA THR A 199 7.78 -2.90 16.01
C THR A 199 9.27 -2.71 15.76
N GLY A 200 9.81 -1.56 16.17
CA GLY A 200 11.19 -1.46 16.65
C GLY A 200 12.31 -1.14 15.66
N GLY A 201 12.04 -0.45 14.56
CA GLY A 201 13.09 0.08 13.68
C GLY A 201 12.51 1.02 12.65
N PHE A 202 13.32 1.96 12.14
CA PHE A 202 12.89 2.98 11.19
C PHE A 202 11.93 2.43 10.13
N ASP A 203 10.78 3.10 10.05
CA ASP A 203 9.70 2.85 9.12
C ASP A 203 10.26 3.15 7.71
N ASP A 204 10.72 2.13 6.98
CA ASP A 204 11.08 2.27 5.55
C ASP A 204 9.79 2.36 4.71
N SER A 205 8.77 3.05 5.21
CA SER A 205 7.48 3.15 4.57
C SER A 205 7.55 3.90 3.23
N PHE A 206 8.69 4.55 2.93
CA PHE A 206 8.99 5.15 1.62
C PHE A 206 9.67 4.19 0.65
N LYS A 207 10.14 3.02 1.10
CA LYS A 207 10.84 2.08 0.24
C LYS A 207 9.84 1.43 -0.72
N LYS A 208 9.91 1.83 -1.99
CA LYS A 208 9.22 1.19 -3.10
C LYS A 208 10.08 0.02 -3.59
N VAL A 209 9.54 -1.19 -3.63
CA VAL A 209 10.20 -2.29 -4.36
C VAL A 209 9.55 -2.41 -5.72
N LEU A 210 10.33 -2.11 -6.74
CA LEU A 210 9.91 -2.15 -8.13
C LEU A 210 10.23 -3.54 -8.69
N LEU A 211 9.20 -4.19 -9.24
CA LEU A 211 9.33 -5.44 -9.98
C LEU A 211 9.02 -5.15 -11.45
N PRO A 212 10.04 -5.02 -12.31
CA PRO A 212 9.83 -4.78 -13.73
C PRO A 212 8.92 -5.85 -14.34
N ILE A 213 8.01 -5.44 -15.22
CA ILE A 213 7.17 -6.35 -15.98
C ILE A 213 7.90 -6.69 -17.27
N SER A 214 8.31 -7.94 -17.43
CA SER A 214 8.82 -8.46 -18.69
C SER A 214 7.70 -8.49 -19.73
N GLN A 215 7.95 -7.86 -20.87
CA GLN A 215 7.07 -7.87 -22.04
C GLN A 215 7.27 -9.12 -22.88
#